data_AF-A0A7U9SL17-F1
#
_entry.id   AF-A0A7U9SL17-F1
#
_cell.length_a   1.000
_cell.length_b   1.000
_cell.length_c   1.000
_cell.angle_alpha   90.00
_cell.angle_beta   90.00
_cell.angle_gamma   90.00
#
_symmetry.space_group_name_H-M   'P 1'
#
loop_
_entity.id
_entity.type
_entity.pdbx_description
1 polymer ?
#
loop_
_entity_poly.entity_id
_entity_poly.type
_entity_poly.pdbx_seq_one_letter_code
_entity_poly.pdbx_strand_id
1 'polypeptide(L)'
;MALPVKYKQVIYLYYYEGYRTSEIASMLHCPESTVRNQLARGRRLLKKNSNYHAKSGAVLVAVLAGSLFISATAYAIYAYRLRDLRLGKETVLELSGRDELLEETSEKGISQKEADIITLSGIVGSPEYGACSEWLAFLDGYDTDGAVLSEIGNGFAGLGEYELVYHCYTQDMADKVDEICEKFELSKLQGLTVMDDYAALCMQTNIGDIFTGVDENVKWDFGGAYLYDDGTFNMDGRVAWKGSELLCVTDYQFERSMKGSFNPVMLNVDRIEEYHEWNYAAESGQVVLLANSSSKALIIAERDNSFIVVNVLGDLRSDTFEMSDEMLEELANLFDFSAIP
;
A
#
# COMPACT_ATOMS: atom_id res chain seq x y z
N MET A 1 22.40 19.69 -12.78
CA MET A 1 22.86 19.96 -14.16
C MET A 1 21.80 19.42 -15.11
N ALA A 2 21.17 20.31 -15.89
CA ALA A 2 19.95 20.01 -16.66
C ALA A 2 20.17 18.99 -17.79
N LEU A 3 19.21 18.07 -17.95
CA LEU A 3 19.18 17.11 -19.03
C LEU A 3 19.10 17.84 -20.40
N PRO A 4 19.89 17.45 -21.42
CA PRO A 4 19.80 18.07 -22.74
C PRO A 4 18.37 18.01 -23.30
N VAL A 5 17.91 19.12 -23.89
CA VAL A 5 16.52 19.35 -24.32
C VAL A 5 15.94 18.17 -25.11
N LYS A 6 16.72 17.59 -26.03
CA LYS A 6 16.29 16.44 -26.84
C LYS A 6 15.89 15.20 -26.03
N TYR A 7 16.52 14.96 -24.88
CA TYR A 7 16.16 13.83 -24.01
C TYR A 7 14.98 14.20 -23.09
N LYS A 8 14.95 15.45 -22.62
CA LYS A 8 13.85 15.99 -21.79
C LYS A 8 12.52 15.96 -22.55
N GLN A 9 12.52 16.37 -23.81
CA GLN A 9 11.32 16.44 -24.64
C GLN A 9 10.71 15.06 -24.90
N VAL A 10 11.55 14.07 -25.18
CA VAL A 10 11.05 12.70 -25.41
C VAL A 10 10.58 12.04 -24.13
N ILE A 11 11.27 12.26 -23.00
CA ILE A 11 10.82 11.79 -21.69
C ILE A 11 9.48 12.44 -21.32
N TYR A 12 9.35 13.75 -21.53
CA TYR A 12 8.13 14.50 -21.25
C TYR A 12 6.94 13.96 -22.06
N LEU A 13 7.08 13.89 -23.39
CA LEU A 13 6.00 13.40 -24.25
C LEU A 13 5.61 11.95 -23.97
N TYR A 14 6.56 11.11 -23.55
CA TYR A 14 6.31 9.70 -23.27
C TYR A 14 5.68 9.45 -21.90
N TYR A 15 6.18 10.12 -20.85
CA TYR A 15 5.77 9.85 -19.47
C TYR A 15 4.72 10.82 -18.94
N TYR A 16 4.70 12.07 -19.41
CA TYR A 16 3.79 13.10 -18.89
C TYR A 16 2.58 13.31 -19.80
N GLU A 17 2.77 13.20 -21.12
CA GLU A 17 1.68 13.35 -22.10
C GLU A 17 1.13 11.99 -22.59
N GLY A 18 1.75 10.87 -22.17
CA GLY A 18 1.28 9.51 -22.47
C GLY A 18 1.40 9.06 -23.93
N TYR A 19 2.16 9.78 -24.77
CA TYR A 19 2.28 9.45 -26.18
C TYR A 19 3.16 8.21 -26.43
N ARG A 20 2.74 7.37 -27.39
CA ARG A 20 3.52 6.21 -27.85
C ARG A 20 4.75 6.67 -28.62
N THR A 21 5.78 5.82 -28.68
CA THR A 21 7.04 6.15 -29.38
C THR A 21 6.83 6.49 -30.86
N SER A 22 5.84 5.89 -31.52
CA SER A 22 5.43 6.19 -32.90
C SER A 22 4.78 7.56 -33.06
N GLU A 23 4.00 8.00 -32.07
CA GLU A 23 3.35 9.31 -32.05
C GLU A 23 4.38 10.41 -31.80
N ILE A 24 5.27 10.19 -30.84
CA ILE A 24 6.40 11.10 -30.56
C ILE A 24 7.33 11.20 -31.77
N ALA A 25 7.59 10.08 -32.46
CA ALA A 25 8.38 10.07 -33.69
C ALA A 25 7.76 10.96 -34.77
N SER A 26 6.43 10.94 -34.87
CA SER A 26 5.66 11.77 -35.79
C SER A 26 5.69 13.25 -35.38
N MET A 27 5.52 13.56 -34.09
CA MET A 27 5.55 14.92 -33.54
C MET A 27 6.93 15.57 -33.62
N LEU A 28 8.00 14.80 -33.42
CA LEU A 28 9.38 15.28 -33.44
C LEU A 28 10.06 15.10 -34.79
N HIS A 29 9.31 14.64 -35.81
CA HIS A 29 9.79 14.38 -37.17
C HIS A 29 11.10 13.58 -37.19
N CYS A 30 11.18 12.51 -36.39
CA CYS A 30 12.35 11.65 -36.30
C CYS A 30 11.98 10.16 -36.32
N PRO A 31 12.90 9.25 -36.70
CA PRO A 31 12.61 7.82 -36.67
C PRO A 31 12.27 7.33 -35.26
N GLU A 32 11.32 6.40 -35.14
CA GLU A 32 10.91 5.83 -33.84
C GLU A 32 12.08 5.17 -33.09
N SER A 33 13.03 4.58 -33.81
CA SER A 33 14.27 4.05 -33.22
C SER A 33 15.11 5.12 -32.52
N THR A 34 15.05 6.36 -33.00
CA THR A 34 15.72 7.52 -32.39
C THR A 34 15.02 7.93 -31.11
N VAL A 35 13.69 7.93 -31.08
CA VAL A 35 12.88 8.17 -29.87
C VAL A 35 13.22 7.15 -28.78
N ARG A 36 13.21 5.85 -29.11
CA ARG A 36 13.59 4.78 -28.16
C ARG A 36 15.02 4.93 -27.63
N ASN A 37 15.97 5.26 -28.50
CA ASN A 37 17.36 5.51 -28.10
C ASN A 37 17.50 6.75 -27.22
N GLN A 38 16.73 7.80 -27.48
CA GLN A 38 16.71 9.02 -26.67
C GLN A 38 16.06 8.78 -25.30
N LEU A 39 14.99 8.00 -25.21
CA LEU A 39 14.42 7.53 -23.94
C LEU A 39 15.45 6.74 -23.13
N ALA A 40 16.07 5.73 -23.74
CA ALA A 40 17.04 4.88 -23.05
C ALA A 40 18.25 5.68 -22.52
N ARG A 41 18.77 6.63 -23.33
CA ARG A 41 19.88 7.51 -22.90
C ARG A 41 19.43 8.52 -21.85
N GLY A 42 18.23 9.07 -21.98
CA GLY A 42 17.63 9.97 -21.00
C GLY A 42 17.48 9.31 -19.63
N ARG A 43 16.91 8.10 -19.57
CA ARG A 43 16.80 7.30 -18.34
C ARG A 43 18.16 7.01 -17.70
N ARG A 44 19.18 6.65 -18.50
CA ARG A 44 20.55 6.41 -17.99
C ARG A 44 21.18 7.66 -17.39
N LEU A 45 20.94 8.83 -17.99
CA LEU A 45 21.45 10.10 -17.47
C LEU A 45 20.76 10.47 -16.15
N LEU A 46 19.45 10.23 -16.03
CA LEU A 46 18.70 10.42 -14.78
C LEU A 46 19.20 9.47 -13.68
N LYS A 47 19.36 8.17 -13.98
CA LYS A 47 19.89 7.17 -13.03
C LYS A 47 21.32 7.46 -12.58
N LYS A 48 22.17 7.96 -13.48
CA LYS A 48 23.56 8.33 -13.12
C LYS A 48 23.61 9.54 -12.19
N ASN A 49 22.65 10.47 -12.31
CA ASN A 49 22.58 11.65 -11.45
C ASN A 49 21.97 11.32 -10.08
N SER A 50 20.99 10.42 -10.01
CA SER A 50 20.45 9.90 -8.74
C SER A 50 21.54 9.22 -7.88
N ASN A 51 22.44 8.45 -8.51
CA ASN A 51 23.57 7.80 -7.83
C ASN A 51 24.71 8.75 -7.37
N TYR A 52 24.68 10.04 -7.69
CA TYR A 52 25.73 10.99 -7.29
C TYR A 52 25.53 11.54 -5.86
N HIS A 53 24.35 11.34 -5.26
CA HIS A 53 24.06 11.77 -3.90
C HIS A 53 24.36 10.70 -2.82
N ALA A 54 24.64 9.44 -3.21
CA ALA A 54 24.89 8.34 -2.28
C ALA A 54 26.36 8.16 -1.83
N LYS A 55 27.26 9.13 -2.09
CA LYS A 55 28.68 9.04 -1.66
C LYS A 55 29.21 10.37 -1.13
N SER A 56 28.87 10.71 0.11
CA SER A 56 29.71 11.57 0.98
C SER A 56 29.20 11.47 2.41
N GLY A 57 29.96 10.79 3.30
CA GLY A 57 29.63 10.75 4.72
C GLY A 57 30.28 9.66 5.57
N ALA A 58 31.48 9.18 5.22
CA ALA A 58 32.28 8.36 6.15
C ALA A 58 33.46 9.21 6.67
N VAL A 59 33.35 9.70 7.91
CA VAL A 59 34.51 9.97 8.78
C VAL A 59 34.23 9.40 10.16
N LEU A 60 35.15 8.55 10.60
CA LEU A 60 35.19 7.74 11.80
C LEU A 60 35.93 8.49 12.93
N VAL A 61 35.67 8.09 14.19
CA VAL A 61 36.59 7.97 15.36
C VAL A 61 36.20 8.75 16.64
N ALA A 62 35.60 7.98 17.57
CA ALA A 62 35.88 7.76 19.01
C ALA A 62 36.51 8.86 19.92
N VAL A 63 35.99 8.99 21.16
CA VAL A 63 36.64 8.64 22.46
C VAL A 63 35.90 9.24 23.68
N LEU A 64 35.47 8.32 24.56
CA LEU A 64 35.40 8.32 26.05
C LEU A 64 34.70 9.43 26.88
N ALA A 65 33.70 8.96 27.64
CA ALA A 65 33.47 9.17 29.07
C ALA A 65 33.45 10.62 29.62
N GLY A 66 32.25 11.10 29.95
CA GLY A 66 32.09 12.24 30.86
C GLY A 66 30.71 12.88 30.85
N SER A 67 29.83 12.37 31.72
CA SER A 67 28.73 13.10 32.38
C SER A 67 27.61 13.79 31.55
N LEU A 68 26.38 13.34 31.85
CA LEU A 68 25.12 14.10 31.94
C LEU A 68 24.68 14.88 30.69
N PHE A 69 23.73 14.32 29.95
CA PHE A 69 22.32 14.72 29.97
C PHE A 69 21.54 13.62 29.25
N ILE A 70 21.04 12.62 30.01
CA ILE A 70 19.97 11.76 29.51
C ILE A 70 18.71 12.61 29.63
N SER A 71 18.51 13.54 28.69
CA SER A 71 17.14 13.91 28.35
C SER A 71 16.57 12.64 27.74
N ALA A 72 15.63 12.02 28.45
CA ALA A 72 14.90 10.87 27.97
C ALA A 72 14.10 11.26 26.72
N THR A 73 14.75 11.30 25.56
CA THR A 73 14.10 10.85 24.34
C THR A 73 13.93 9.36 24.58
N ALA A 74 12.79 8.99 25.16
CA ALA A 74 12.35 7.61 25.13
C ALA A 74 12.49 7.17 23.67
N TYR A 75 13.38 6.23 23.40
CA TYR A 75 13.28 5.45 22.17
C TYR A 75 11.92 4.80 22.29
N ALA A 76 10.90 5.42 21.71
CA ALA A 76 9.60 4.82 21.60
C ALA A 76 9.78 3.71 20.56
N ILE A 77 9.98 2.51 21.09
CA ILE A 77 10.13 1.29 20.31
C ILE A 77 8.70 0.86 19.99
N TYR A 78 8.33 0.88 18.71
CA TYR A 78 7.19 0.10 18.27
C TYR A 78 7.50 -1.37 18.57
N ALA A 79 6.60 -2.05 19.27
CA ALA A 79 6.87 -3.38 19.80
C ALA A 79 6.93 -4.46 18.70
N TYR A 80 6.35 -4.17 17.53
CA TYR A 80 6.09 -5.15 16.48
C TYR A 80 6.93 -4.92 15.23
N ARG A 81 7.07 -5.97 14.43
CA ARG A 81 7.74 -6.01 13.13
C ARG A 81 6.74 -6.41 12.06
N LEU A 82 7.09 -6.20 10.79
CA LEU A 82 6.21 -6.60 9.68
C LEU A 82 5.90 -8.10 9.70
N ARG A 83 6.87 -8.91 10.15
CA ARG A 83 6.71 -10.36 10.31
C ARG A 83 5.64 -10.77 11.33
N ASP A 84 5.29 -9.90 12.27
CA ASP A 84 4.25 -10.19 13.25
C ASP A 84 2.84 -10.13 12.63
N LEU A 85 2.69 -9.58 11.42
CA LEU A 85 1.43 -9.54 10.67
C LEU A 85 1.32 -10.71 9.66
N ARG A 86 2.39 -11.49 9.47
CA ARG A 86 2.45 -12.56 8.45
C ARG A 86 1.55 -13.74 8.82
N LEU A 87 0.65 -14.09 7.91
CA LEU A 87 -0.24 -15.27 8.03
C LEU A 87 0.38 -16.53 7.42
N GLY A 88 1.09 -16.36 6.29
CA GLY A 88 1.59 -17.50 5.55
C GLY A 88 2.20 -17.11 4.21
N LYS A 89 2.16 -18.04 3.27
CA LYS A 89 2.51 -17.83 1.86
C LYS A 89 1.37 -18.35 1.00
N GLU A 90 1.10 -17.66 -0.10
CA GLU A 90 0.19 -18.12 -1.14
C GLU A 90 0.89 -18.16 -2.49
N THR A 91 0.34 -18.97 -3.40
CA THR A 91 0.74 -18.96 -4.81
C THR A 91 -0.05 -17.90 -5.55
N VAL A 92 0.61 -16.81 -5.94
CA VAL A 92 -0.01 -15.69 -6.62
C VAL A 92 0.39 -15.65 -8.10
N LEU A 93 -0.49 -15.10 -8.93
CA LEU A 93 -0.20 -14.82 -10.33
C LEU A 93 0.79 -13.66 -10.44
N GLU A 94 1.82 -13.84 -11.24
CA GLU A 94 2.82 -12.82 -11.55
C GLU A 94 2.34 -12.00 -12.76
N LEU A 95 1.42 -11.09 -12.47
CA LEU A 95 0.86 -10.16 -13.46
C LEU A 95 1.83 -8.98 -13.64
N SER A 96 2.25 -8.72 -14.88
CA SER A 96 2.90 -7.44 -15.21
C SER A 96 1.81 -6.39 -15.39
N GLY A 97 1.99 -5.16 -14.89
CA GLY A 97 0.96 -4.10 -14.79
C GLY A 97 0.26 -3.65 -16.08
N ARG A 98 0.46 -4.34 -17.22
CA ARG A 98 -0.29 -4.18 -18.46
C ARG A 98 -1.44 -5.18 -18.66
N ASP A 99 -1.50 -6.26 -17.89
CA ASP A 99 -2.47 -7.34 -18.13
C ASP A 99 -3.84 -7.12 -17.46
N GLU A 100 -4.01 -6.08 -16.64
CA GLU A 100 -5.33 -5.73 -16.05
C GLU A 100 -6.35 -5.20 -17.07
N LEU A 101 -5.93 -4.85 -18.30
CA LEU A 101 -6.78 -4.16 -19.29
C LEU A 101 -7.02 -4.92 -20.59
N LEU A 102 -6.67 -6.20 -20.69
CA LEU A 102 -6.95 -7.00 -21.88
C LEU A 102 -7.65 -8.30 -21.48
N GLU A 103 -8.98 -8.24 -21.39
CA GLU A 103 -9.81 -9.38 -21.77
C GLU A 103 -9.34 -9.87 -23.15
N GLU A 104 -9.12 -11.18 -23.24
CA GLU A 104 -8.62 -11.92 -24.41
C GLU A 104 -7.12 -11.72 -24.73
N THR A 105 -6.26 -12.61 -24.24
CA THR A 105 -5.35 -13.35 -25.14
C THR A 105 -4.64 -14.54 -24.49
N SER A 106 -5.01 -15.74 -24.98
CA SER A 106 -4.16 -16.90 -25.29
C SER A 106 -3.26 -17.52 -24.20
N GLU A 107 -3.49 -18.81 -23.93
CA GLU A 107 -2.56 -19.96 -23.70
C GLU A 107 -1.04 -19.73 -23.47
N LYS A 108 -0.63 -18.63 -22.84
CA LYS A 108 0.68 -18.46 -22.23
C LYS A 108 0.44 -18.47 -20.73
N GLY A 109 0.83 -19.57 -20.09
CA GLY A 109 0.70 -19.71 -18.64
C GLY A 109 1.26 -18.47 -17.95
N ILE A 110 0.37 -17.77 -17.23
CA ILE A 110 0.75 -16.70 -16.33
C ILE A 110 1.70 -17.34 -15.31
N SER A 111 2.90 -16.78 -15.14
CA SER A 111 3.84 -17.31 -14.16
C SER A 111 3.25 -17.16 -12.77
N GLN A 112 3.45 -18.17 -11.93
CA GLN A 112 3.04 -18.16 -10.53
C GLN A 112 4.27 -17.98 -9.66
N LYS A 113 4.15 -17.21 -8.58
CA LYS A 113 5.19 -17.06 -7.56
C LYS A 113 4.60 -17.27 -6.18
N GLU A 114 5.42 -17.73 -5.24
CA GLU A 114 5.04 -17.65 -3.83
C GLU A 114 5.19 -16.21 -3.34
N ALA A 115 4.19 -15.73 -2.61
CA ALA A 115 4.24 -14.44 -1.93
C ALA A 115 3.83 -14.56 -0.47
N ASP A 116 4.46 -13.77 0.38
CA ASP A 116 4.08 -13.63 1.78
C ASP A 116 2.78 -12.82 1.88
N ILE A 117 1.84 -13.35 2.66
CA ILE A 117 0.55 -12.74 2.94
C ILE A 117 0.52 -12.22 4.37
N ILE A 118 0.09 -10.98 4.55
CA ILE A 118 -0.13 -10.35 5.87
C ILE A 118 -1.61 -10.04 6.09
N THR A 119 -2.05 -9.99 7.34
CA THR A 119 -3.33 -9.38 7.72
C THR A 119 -3.21 -7.85 7.86
N LEU A 120 -4.31 -7.13 7.62
CA LEU A 120 -4.43 -5.68 7.86
C LEU A 120 -5.23 -5.35 9.13
N SER A 121 -5.61 -6.35 9.93
CA SER A 121 -6.51 -6.19 11.09
C SER A 121 -5.87 -6.45 12.44
N GLY A 122 -4.65 -7.01 12.48
CA GLY A 122 -3.95 -7.23 13.74
C GLY A 122 -2.60 -7.90 13.60
N ILE A 123 -2.08 -8.35 14.73
CA ILE A 123 -0.74 -8.92 14.91
C ILE A 123 -0.81 -10.29 15.56
N VAL A 124 0.26 -11.08 15.47
CA VAL A 124 0.36 -12.41 16.07
C VAL A 124 -0.09 -12.39 17.55
N GLY A 125 -1.01 -13.29 17.88
CA GLY A 125 -1.60 -13.40 19.21
C GLY A 125 -2.86 -12.56 19.45
N SER A 126 -3.22 -11.65 18.55
CA SER A 126 -4.53 -10.98 18.57
C SER A 126 -5.65 -11.89 18.04
N PRO A 127 -6.91 -11.72 18.51
CA PRO A 127 -8.06 -12.43 17.94
C PRO A 127 -8.23 -12.20 16.44
N GLU A 128 -8.00 -10.98 15.96
CA GLU A 128 -8.12 -10.58 14.55
C GLU A 128 -7.11 -11.33 13.68
N TYR A 129 -5.85 -11.43 14.12
CA TYR A 129 -4.84 -12.24 13.44
C TYR A 129 -5.23 -13.72 13.39
N GLY A 130 -5.75 -14.26 14.50
CA GLY A 130 -6.21 -15.65 14.57
C GLY A 130 -7.35 -15.93 13.58
N ALA A 131 -8.31 -14.99 13.49
CA ALA A 131 -9.42 -15.07 12.56
C ALA A 131 -8.96 -15.03 11.10
N CYS A 132 -8.10 -14.10 10.72
CA CYS A 132 -7.53 -14.05 9.37
C CYS A 132 -6.71 -15.31 9.04
N SER A 133 -5.93 -15.82 9.99
CA SER A 133 -5.13 -17.04 9.80
C SER A 133 -6.01 -18.26 9.55
N GLU A 134 -7.13 -18.39 10.27
CA GLU A 134 -8.06 -19.50 10.08
C GLU A 134 -8.88 -19.35 8.80
N TRP A 135 -9.26 -18.13 8.44
CA TRP A 135 -9.93 -17.83 7.18
C TRP A 135 -9.04 -18.18 5.98
N LEU A 136 -7.78 -17.73 6.00
CA LEU A 136 -6.78 -18.08 4.99
C LEU A 136 -6.63 -19.60 4.86
N ALA A 137 -6.48 -20.31 5.98
CA ALA A 137 -6.33 -21.77 5.97
C ALA A 137 -7.58 -22.50 5.43
N PHE A 138 -8.78 -21.93 5.63
CA PHE A 138 -9.99 -22.43 5.04
C PHE A 138 -10.01 -22.21 3.51
N LEU A 139 -9.68 -21.00 3.05
CA LEU A 139 -9.63 -20.66 1.62
C LEU A 139 -8.62 -21.53 0.86
N ASP A 140 -7.45 -21.79 1.44
CA ASP A 140 -6.42 -22.68 0.88
C ASP A 140 -6.92 -24.12 0.61
N GLY A 141 -7.96 -24.55 1.34
CA GLY A 141 -8.57 -25.88 1.19
C GLY A 141 -9.94 -25.88 0.52
N TYR A 142 -10.51 -24.71 0.24
CA TYR A 142 -11.87 -24.55 -0.27
C TYR A 142 -11.85 -24.20 -1.76
N ASP A 143 -12.65 -24.91 -2.55
CA ASP A 143 -12.79 -24.68 -4.00
C ASP A 143 -11.45 -24.54 -4.76
N THR A 144 -10.46 -25.39 -4.42
CA THR A 144 -9.08 -25.27 -4.94
C THR A 144 -8.97 -25.43 -6.46
N ASP A 145 -9.99 -26.01 -7.11
CA ASP A 145 -10.09 -26.14 -8.57
C ASP A 145 -11.06 -25.11 -9.20
N GLY A 146 -11.67 -24.24 -8.39
CA GLY A 146 -12.60 -23.19 -8.81
C GLY A 146 -13.91 -23.71 -9.39
N ALA A 147 -14.21 -25.01 -9.22
CA ALA A 147 -15.38 -25.63 -9.83
C ALA A 147 -16.69 -25.08 -9.25
N VAL A 148 -16.71 -24.82 -7.94
CA VAL A 148 -17.89 -24.30 -7.22
C VAL A 148 -18.16 -22.86 -7.66
N LEU A 149 -17.15 -22.00 -7.65
CA LEU A 149 -17.26 -20.62 -8.13
C LEU A 149 -17.66 -20.57 -9.62
N SER A 150 -17.09 -21.46 -10.45
CA SER A 150 -17.43 -21.53 -11.88
C SER A 150 -18.87 -21.97 -12.12
N GLU A 151 -19.47 -22.78 -11.26
CA GLU A 151 -20.87 -23.20 -11.37
C GLU A 151 -21.83 -22.06 -11.02
N ILE A 152 -21.49 -21.26 -10.02
CA ILE A 152 -22.25 -20.08 -9.59
C ILE A 152 -22.16 -18.96 -10.65
N GLY A 153 -20.97 -18.80 -11.24
CA GLY A 153 -20.68 -17.76 -12.21
C GLY A 153 -20.73 -16.35 -11.59
N ASN A 154 -21.00 -15.35 -12.43
CA ASN A 154 -20.99 -13.93 -12.01
C ASN A 154 -22.32 -13.45 -11.38
N GLY A 155 -23.18 -14.38 -10.97
CA GLY A 155 -24.48 -14.07 -10.35
C GLY A 155 -24.34 -13.85 -8.84
N PHE A 156 -25.36 -13.22 -8.23
CA PHE A 156 -25.38 -13.09 -6.77
C PHE A 156 -25.76 -14.43 -6.13
N ALA A 157 -24.96 -14.89 -5.16
CA ALA A 157 -25.24 -16.09 -4.37
C ALA A 157 -26.43 -15.89 -3.41
N GLY A 158 -26.83 -14.62 -3.18
CA GLY A 158 -27.96 -14.29 -2.32
C GLY A 158 -27.61 -14.36 -0.84
N LEU A 159 -26.33 -14.20 -0.51
CA LEU A 159 -25.79 -14.28 0.86
C LEU A 159 -25.72 -12.91 1.55
N GLY A 160 -26.14 -11.83 0.88
CA GLY A 160 -26.23 -10.49 1.47
C GLY A 160 -24.85 -9.95 1.89
N GLU A 161 -24.72 -9.53 3.15
CA GLU A 161 -23.46 -8.97 3.70
C GLU A 161 -22.27 -9.94 3.57
N TYR A 162 -22.49 -11.26 3.64
CA TYR A 162 -21.40 -12.23 3.48
C TYR A 162 -20.76 -12.16 2.08
N GLU A 163 -21.55 -11.91 1.05
CA GLU A 163 -21.08 -11.78 -0.34
C GLU A 163 -20.36 -10.44 -0.57
N LEU A 164 -20.88 -9.36 0.03
CA LEU A 164 -20.33 -8.01 -0.12
C LEU A 164 -19.03 -7.80 0.67
N VAL A 165 -18.95 -8.35 1.88
CA VAL A 165 -17.89 -8.04 2.85
C VAL A 165 -16.84 -9.14 2.93
N TYR A 166 -17.26 -10.40 2.84
CA TYR A 166 -16.40 -11.56 3.00
C TYR A 166 -16.18 -12.31 1.68
N HIS A 167 -16.71 -11.80 0.57
CA HIS A 167 -16.68 -12.43 -0.76
C HIS A 167 -17.17 -13.88 -0.75
N CYS A 168 -18.10 -14.21 0.15
CA CYS A 168 -18.69 -15.54 0.22
C CYS A 168 -19.59 -15.79 -0.97
N TYR A 169 -19.39 -16.90 -1.65
CA TYR A 169 -20.24 -17.36 -2.75
C TYR A 169 -21.00 -18.66 -2.40
N THR A 170 -20.75 -19.26 -1.24
CA THR A 170 -21.53 -20.40 -0.73
C THR A 170 -21.94 -20.24 0.73
N GLN A 171 -22.93 -21.04 1.15
CA GLN A 171 -23.33 -21.11 2.55
C GLN A 171 -22.21 -21.66 3.44
N ASP A 172 -21.39 -22.60 2.95
CA ASP A 172 -20.26 -23.13 3.72
C ASP A 172 -19.25 -22.05 4.10
N MET A 173 -18.99 -21.09 3.18
CA MET A 173 -18.15 -19.93 3.47
C MET A 173 -18.78 -19.02 4.53
N ALA A 174 -20.08 -18.74 4.43
CA ALA A 174 -20.79 -17.92 5.39
C ALA A 174 -20.83 -18.56 6.79
N ASP A 175 -21.07 -19.87 6.86
CA ASP A 175 -21.03 -20.65 8.10
C ASP A 175 -19.62 -20.63 8.71
N LYS A 176 -18.58 -20.64 7.87
CA LYS A 176 -17.19 -20.53 8.34
C LYS A 176 -16.88 -19.15 8.91
N VAL A 177 -17.41 -18.07 8.32
CA VAL A 177 -17.31 -16.72 8.89
C VAL A 177 -17.95 -16.67 10.27
N ASP A 178 -19.13 -17.29 10.44
CA ASP A 178 -19.82 -17.39 11.73
C ASP A 178 -19.00 -18.16 12.78
N GLU A 179 -18.45 -19.32 12.40
CA GLU A 179 -17.59 -20.13 13.25
C GLU A 179 -16.37 -19.33 13.73
N ILE A 180 -15.70 -18.61 12.82
CA ILE A 180 -14.53 -17.78 13.13
C ILE A 180 -14.92 -16.66 14.09
N CYS A 181 -16.01 -15.93 13.82
CA CYS A 181 -16.47 -14.85 14.68
C CYS A 181 -16.83 -15.35 16.09
N GLU A 182 -17.52 -16.49 16.20
CA GLU A 182 -17.85 -17.09 17.50
C GLU A 182 -16.59 -17.53 18.25
N LYS A 183 -15.65 -18.20 17.57
CA LYS A 183 -14.42 -18.74 18.17
C LYS A 183 -13.49 -17.66 18.71
N PHE A 184 -13.34 -16.55 17.98
CA PHE A 184 -12.44 -15.46 18.34
C PHE A 184 -13.16 -14.31 19.07
N GLU A 185 -14.45 -14.47 19.38
CA GLU A 185 -15.28 -13.45 20.03
C GLU A 185 -15.30 -12.10 19.27
N LEU A 186 -15.35 -12.18 17.94
CA LEU A 186 -15.33 -11.03 17.03
C LEU A 186 -16.72 -10.70 16.48
N SER A 187 -16.95 -9.42 16.20
CA SER A 187 -18.12 -8.95 15.47
C SER A 187 -17.92 -9.07 13.97
N LYS A 188 -18.99 -9.43 13.25
CA LYS A 188 -19.00 -9.37 11.78
C LYS A 188 -19.08 -7.90 11.33
N LEU A 189 -18.32 -7.59 10.29
CA LEU A 189 -18.47 -6.35 9.54
C LEU A 189 -19.80 -6.38 8.78
N GLN A 190 -20.47 -5.24 8.75
CA GLN A 190 -21.76 -5.05 8.11
C GLN A 190 -21.97 -3.56 7.79
N GLY A 191 -22.94 -3.26 6.93
CA GLY A 191 -23.34 -1.89 6.66
C GLY A 191 -22.39 -1.16 5.71
N LEU A 192 -21.84 -1.90 4.73
CA LEU A 192 -20.92 -1.35 3.73
C LEU A 192 -21.49 -0.07 3.10
N THR A 193 -20.80 1.03 3.32
CA THR A 193 -21.16 2.36 2.81
C THR A 193 -19.99 2.93 2.02
N VAL A 194 -20.24 3.38 0.79
CA VAL A 194 -19.24 4.05 -0.06
C VAL A 194 -19.34 5.56 0.08
N MET A 195 -18.19 6.23 0.11
CA MET A 195 -18.04 7.65 0.39
C MET A 195 -17.12 8.29 -0.66
N ASP A 196 -17.52 9.46 -1.15
CA ASP A 196 -16.72 10.33 -2.04
C ASP A 196 -16.36 11.67 -1.40
N ASP A 197 -16.75 11.87 -0.13
CA ASP A 197 -16.46 13.07 0.66
C ASP A 197 -15.67 12.72 1.94
N TYR A 198 -14.47 13.30 2.04
CA TYR A 198 -13.56 13.06 3.16
C TYR A 198 -14.09 13.59 4.50
N ALA A 199 -14.77 14.74 4.50
CA ALA A 199 -15.30 15.31 5.74
C ALA A 199 -16.43 14.43 6.31
N ALA A 200 -17.27 13.86 5.44
CA ALA A 200 -18.29 12.90 5.80
C ALA A 200 -17.67 11.60 6.33
N LEU A 201 -16.58 11.10 5.74
CA LEU A 201 -15.84 9.95 6.26
C LEU A 201 -15.37 10.20 7.70
N CYS A 202 -14.72 11.35 7.94
CA CYS A 202 -14.21 11.69 9.27
C CYS A 202 -15.35 11.76 10.30
N MET A 203 -16.46 12.39 9.91
CA MET A 203 -17.65 12.53 10.77
C MET A 203 -18.30 11.17 11.09
N GLN A 204 -18.48 10.29 10.09
CA GLN A 204 -19.14 9.00 10.30
C GLN A 204 -18.30 8.01 11.09
N THR A 205 -16.97 8.04 10.92
CA THR A 205 -16.05 7.15 11.63
C THR A 205 -15.59 7.72 12.98
N ASN A 206 -16.05 8.93 13.31
CA ASN A 206 -15.73 9.68 14.54
C ASN A 206 -14.21 9.83 14.74
N ILE A 207 -13.49 10.11 13.66
CA ILE A 207 -12.07 10.45 13.67
C ILE A 207 -11.90 11.97 13.48
N GLY A 208 -10.76 12.50 13.93
CA GLY A 208 -10.37 13.86 13.57
C GLY A 208 -9.96 13.97 12.10
N ASP A 209 -9.57 15.17 11.68
CA ASP A 209 -8.85 15.33 10.41
C ASP A 209 -7.53 14.56 10.51
N ILE A 210 -7.41 13.48 9.72
CA ILE A 210 -6.23 12.62 9.71
C ILE A 210 -5.19 13.09 8.72
N PHE A 211 -5.48 14.08 7.87
CA PHE A 211 -4.55 14.53 6.83
C PHE A 211 -4.16 15.99 7.06
N THR A 212 -3.38 16.22 8.11
CA THR A 212 -3.07 17.57 8.62
C THR A 212 -1.72 18.11 8.18
N GLY A 213 -0.80 17.25 7.70
CA GLY A 213 0.56 17.65 7.32
C GLY A 213 0.66 18.36 5.97
N VAL A 214 -0.43 18.88 5.43
CA VAL A 214 -0.47 19.52 4.11
C VAL A 214 0.07 20.95 4.19
N ASP A 215 1.22 21.18 3.58
CA ASP A 215 1.74 22.53 3.34
C ASP A 215 1.53 22.98 1.88
N GLU A 216 2.08 24.13 1.52
CA GLU A 216 1.97 24.68 0.15
C GLU A 216 2.65 23.84 -0.95
N ASN A 217 3.47 22.86 -0.56
CA ASN A 217 4.25 21.98 -1.42
C ASN A 217 3.64 20.60 -1.57
N VAL A 218 2.63 20.25 -0.75
CA VAL A 218 1.91 18.99 -0.82
C VAL A 218 0.55 19.23 -1.47
N LYS A 219 0.23 18.43 -2.49
CA LYS A 219 -1.12 18.28 -3.00
C LYS A 219 -1.65 16.93 -2.60
N TRP A 220 -2.91 16.90 -2.19
CA TRP A 220 -3.59 15.67 -1.84
C TRP A 220 -4.95 15.62 -2.48
N ASP A 221 -5.24 14.46 -3.06
CA ASP A 221 -6.51 14.12 -3.66
C ASP A 221 -7.09 12.90 -2.92
N PHE A 222 -8.29 13.06 -2.37
CA PHE A 222 -9.08 11.96 -1.80
C PHE A 222 -9.64 11.10 -2.95
N GLY A 223 -9.35 9.80 -2.92
CA GLY A 223 -9.72 8.84 -3.98
C GLY A 223 -11.09 8.19 -3.79
N GLY A 224 -11.72 8.41 -2.63
CA GLY A 224 -12.92 7.68 -2.20
C GLY A 224 -12.61 6.77 -1.02
N ALA A 225 -13.67 6.31 -0.35
CA ALA A 225 -13.57 5.38 0.77
C ALA A 225 -14.78 4.46 0.83
N TYR A 226 -14.63 3.35 1.54
CA TYR A 226 -15.76 2.59 2.05
C TYR A 226 -15.59 2.34 3.56
N LEU A 227 -16.70 2.28 4.28
CA LEU A 227 -16.72 2.03 5.72
C LEU A 227 -17.80 1.03 6.11
N TYR A 228 -17.67 0.53 7.35
CA TYR A 228 -18.62 -0.34 8.02
C TYR A 228 -19.17 0.32 9.28
N ASP A 229 -20.28 -0.21 9.80
CA ASP A 229 -21.00 0.32 10.96
C ASP A 229 -20.13 0.48 12.22
N ASP A 230 -19.09 -0.35 12.37
CA ASP A 230 -18.18 -0.34 13.52
C ASP A 230 -17.12 0.77 13.45
N GLY A 231 -16.97 1.43 12.30
CA GLY A 231 -15.96 2.45 12.03
C GLY A 231 -14.68 1.92 11.38
N THR A 232 -14.63 0.64 11.02
CA THR A 232 -13.63 0.08 10.09
C THR A 232 -13.83 0.73 8.72
N PHE A 233 -12.74 1.18 8.09
CA PHE A 233 -12.81 1.79 6.77
C PHE A 233 -11.54 1.58 5.96
N ASN A 234 -11.68 1.68 4.65
CA ASN A 234 -10.58 1.79 3.71
C ASN A 234 -10.77 3.06 2.86
N MET A 235 -9.68 3.78 2.61
CA MET A 235 -9.67 5.03 1.85
C MET A 235 -8.51 5.01 0.86
N ASP A 236 -8.81 5.30 -0.40
CA ASP A 236 -7.79 5.58 -1.40
C ASP A 236 -7.39 7.05 -1.36
N GLY A 237 -6.11 7.32 -1.61
CA GLY A 237 -5.62 8.69 -1.71
C GLY A 237 -4.41 8.80 -2.60
N ARG A 238 -4.16 10.03 -3.06
CA ARG A 238 -3.01 10.38 -3.87
C ARG A 238 -2.34 11.61 -3.28
N VAL A 239 -1.03 11.51 -3.05
CA VAL A 239 -0.19 12.63 -2.63
C VAL A 239 0.73 13.02 -3.77
N ALA A 240 0.95 14.32 -3.93
CA ALA A 240 1.99 14.84 -4.79
C ALA A 240 2.81 15.94 -4.11
N TRP A 241 4.14 15.75 -4.04
CA TRP A 241 5.09 16.72 -3.50
C TRP A 241 5.71 17.58 -4.59
N LYS A 242 5.92 18.87 -4.29
CA LYS A 242 6.78 19.79 -5.06
C LYS A 242 8.25 19.63 -4.65
N GLY A 243 8.82 18.44 -4.77
CA GLY A 243 10.26 18.18 -4.63
C GLY A 243 11.03 18.49 -5.92
N SER A 244 12.30 18.89 -5.83
CA SER A 244 13.12 19.53 -6.88
C SER A 244 12.90 19.06 -8.34
N GLU A 245 12.51 20.01 -9.21
CA GLU A 245 12.30 19.92 -10.66
C GLU A 245 11.17 18.99 -11.20
N LEU A 246 10.68 17.98 -10.48
CA LEU A 246 9.60 17.07 -10.92
C LEU A 246 8.63 16.75 -9.76
N LEU A 247 7.33 16.73 -10.06
CA LEU A 247 6.29 16.31 -9.10
C LEU A 247 6.54 14.84 -8.73
N CYS A 248 6.80 14.54 -7.46
CA CYS A 248 6.72 13.17 -6.97
C CYS A 248 5.25 12.86 -6.68
N VAL A 249 4.74 11.71 -7.12
CA VAL A 249 3.36 11.29 -6.94
C VAL A 249 3.34 9.90 -6.34
N THR A 250 2.50 9.68 -5.34
CA THR A 250 2.24 8.35 -4.81
C THR A 250 0.76 8.18 -4.49
N ASP A 251 0.20 7.06 -4.93
CA ASP A 251 -1.09 6.54 -4.53
C ASP A 251 -0.91 5.63 -3.31
N TYR A 252 -1.89 5.62 -2.43
CA TYR A 252 -1.91 4.79 -1.24
C TYR A 252 -3.34 4.35 -0.92
N GLN A 253 -3.44 3.27 -0.15
CA GLN A 253 -4.68 2.80 0.46
C GLN A 253 -4.49 2.84 1.97
N PHE A 254 -5.34 3.59 2.66
CA PHE A 254 -5.33 3.73 4.10
C PHE A 254 -6.44 2.85 4.67
N GLU A 255 -6.05 1.86 5.46
CA GLU A 255 -6.97 0.94 6.12
C GLU A 255 -6.94 1.16 7.62
N ARG A 256 -8.12 1.30 8.22
CA ARG A 256 -8.34 1.25 9.65
C ARG A 256 -9.25 0.06 9.94
N SER A 257 -8.75 -0.90 10.72
CA SER A 257 -9.51 -2.02 11.27
C SER A 257 -9.82 -1.79 12.74
N MET A 258 -11.09 -1.87 13.14
CA MET A 258 -11.46 -1.81 14.55
C MET A 258 -11.14 -3.13 15.26
N LYS A 259 -10.54 -3.02 16.46
CA LYS A 259 -10.33 -4.17 17.33
C LYS A 259 -11.68 -4.71 17.81
N GLY A 260 -11.82 -6.02 17.87
CA GLY A 260 -13.07 -6.72 18.16
C GLY A 260 -13.94 -7.01 16.94
N SER A 261 -13.46 -6.71 15.73
CA SER A 261 -14.16 -6.98 14.47
C SER A 261 -13.35 -7.91 13.57
N PHE A 262 -14.04 -8.78 12.83
CA PHE A 262 -13.41 -9.65 11.85
C PHE A 262 -13.39 -8.96 10.47
N ASN A 263 -12.28 -8.27 10.19
CA ASN A 263 -11.92 -7.77 8.86
C ASN A 263 -11.05 -8.83 8.14
N PRO A 264 -11.54 -9.47 7.06
CA PRO A 264 -10.83 -10.56 6.38
C PRO A 264 -9.77 -10.08 5.38
N VAL A 265 -9.55 -8.77 5.23
CA VAL A 265 -8.64 -8.21 4.22
C VAL A 265 -7.19 -8.63 4.52
N MET A 266 -6.54 -9.15 3.49
CA MET A 266 -5.16 -9.60 3.51
C MET A 266 -4.39 -8.93 2.38
N LEU A 267 -3.09 -8.76 2.58
CA LEU A 267 -2.22 -8.11 1.62
C LEU A 267 -1.03 -9.01 1.26
N ASN A 268 -0.83 -9.15 -0.05
CA ASN A 268 0.39 -9.70 -0.61
C ASN A 268 1.51 -8.65 -0.50
N VAL A 269 2.61 -9.04 0.16
CA VAL A 269 3.82 -8.21 0.31
C VAL A 269 5.05 -8.79 -0.41
N ASP A 270 4.84 -9.74 -1.33
CA ASP A 270 5.85 -10.47 -2.07
C ASP A 270 6.84 -11.23 -1.16
N ARG A 271 7.97 -10.61 -0.83
CA ARG A 271 9.03 -11.21 -0.03
C ARG A 271 9.28 -10.35 1.18
N ILE A 272 8.74 -10.76 2.32
CA ILE A 272 8.79 -9.99 3.57
C ILE A 272 10.23 -9.75 4.03
N GLU A 273 11.17 -10.61 3.66
CA GLU A 273 12.60 -10.45 3.96
C GLU A 273 13.28 -9.30 3.20
N GLU A 274 12.68 -8.81 2.12
CA GLU A 274 13.27 -7.74 1.30
C GLU A 274 12.92 -6.34 1.81
N TYR A 275 12.04 -6.24 2.82
CA TYR A 275 11.69 -4.97 3.44
C TYR A 275 12.79 -4.51 4.39
N HIS A 276 13.19 -3.26 4.20
CA HIS A 276 13.85 -2.49 5.25
C HIS A 276 12.77 -1.92 6.18
N GLU A 277 12.79 -2.30 7.46
CA GLU A 277 11.80 -1.86 8.46
C GLU A 277 12.46 -1.04 9.57
N TRP A 278 11.81 0.04 10.00
CA TRP A 278 12.27 0.87 11.13
C TRP A 278 11.10 1.56 11.84
N ASN A 279 11.32 1.88 13.12
CA ASN A 279 10.37 2.65 13.90
C ASN A 279 10.58 4.13 13.65
N TYR A 280 9.49 4.83 13.37
CA TYR A 280 9.50 6.26 13.09
C TYR A 280 8.54 7.01 14.01
N ALA A 281 9.01 8.08 14.64
CA ALA A 281 8.17 8.97 15.41
C ALA A 281 7.62 10.04 14.45
N ALA A 282 6.37 9.86 14.03
CA ALA A 282 5.70 10.83 13.15
C ALA A 282 5.55 12.18 13.86
N GLU A 283 5.40 13.26 13.09
CA GLU A 283 5.18 14.60 13.63
C GLU A 283 3.91 14.71 14.49
N SER A 284 2.93 13.81 14.28
CA SER A 284 1.75 13.62 15.15
C SER A 284 2.08 13.06 16.55
N GLY A 285 3.36 12.76 16.82
CA GLY A 285 3.87 12.25 18.09
C GLY A 285 3.63 10.77 18.33
N GLN A 286 2.97 10.07 17.39
CA GLN A 286 2.81 8.61 17.45
C GLN A 286 3.99 7.92 16.79
N VAL A 287 4.39 6.77 17.36
CA VAL A 287 5.36 5.91 16.71
C VAL A 287 4.65 4.93 15.80
N VAL A 288 5.13 4.86 14.57
CA VAL A 288 4.68 3.93 13.53
C VAL A 288 5.84 3.03 13.10
N LEU A 289 5.49 1.86 12.57
CA LEU A 289 6.44 1.01 11.87
C LEU A 289 6.39 1.38 10.38
N LEU A 290 7.54 1.78 9.83
CA LEU A 290 7.74 1.94 8.40
C LEU A 290 8.40 0.69 7.84
N ALA A 291 7.93 0.22 6.70
CA ALA A 291 8.56 -0.88 5.98
C ALA A 291 8.62 -0.54 4.49
N ASN A 292 9.81 -0.54 3.90
CA ASN A 292 10.03 -0.15 2.52
C ASN A 292 10.76 -1.24 1.73
N SER A 293 10.33 -1.47 0.50
CA SER A 293 10.94 -2.42 -0.45
C SER A 293 11.05 -1.81 -1.84
N SER A 294 11.54 -2.55 -2.83
CA SER A 294 11.64 -2.05 -4.20
C SER A 294 10.31 -1.91 -4.95
N SER A 295 9.22 -2.50 -4.44
CA SER A 295 7.92 -2.56 -5.14
C SER A 295 6.73 -2.14 -4.29
N LYS A 296 6.90 -2.00 -2.97
CA LYS A 296 5.83 -1.67 -2.03
C LYS A 296 6.41 -1.08 -0.75
N ALA A 297 5.67 -0.17 -0.13
CA ALA A 297 5.97 0.33 1.20
C ALA A 297 4.72 0.32 2.07
N LEU A 298 4.91 0.27 3.38
CA LEU A 298 3.86 0.19 4.38
C LEU A 298 4.13 1.17 5.52
N ILE A 299 3.06 1.77 6.03
CA ILE A 299 3.05 2.51 7.31
C ILE A 299 2.07 1.79 8.21
N ILE A 300 2.52 1.33 9.37
CA ILE A 300 1.70 0.53 10.28
C ILE A 300 1.64 1.22 11.63
N ALA A 301 0.43 1.40 12.15
CA ALA A 301 0.20 2.02 13.45
C ALA A 301 -0.87 1.25 14.24
N GLU A 302 -0.54 0.86 15.45
CA GLU A 302 -1.48 0.28 16.40
C GLU A 302 -1.98 1.35 17.37
N ARG A 303 -3.30 1.40 17.55
CA ARG A 303 -4.01 2.28 18.48
C ARG A 303 -4.69 1.45 19.57
N ASP A 304 -5.28 2.13 20.53
CA ASP A 304 -5.98 1.47 21.64
C ASP A 304 -7.17 0.65 21.12
N ASN A 305 -7.92 1.20 20.16
CA ASN A 305 -9.16 0.59 19.64
C ASN A 305 -9.08 0.17 18.18
N SER A 306 -8.01 0.51 17.46
CA SER A 306 -7.88 0.19 16.04
C SER A 306 -6.46 -0.19 15.62
N PHE A 307 -6.36 -0.82 14.47
CA PHE A 307 -5.14 -1.18 13.79
C PHE A 307 -5.13 -0.51 12.41
N ILE A 308 -4.04 0.14 12.06
CA ILE A 308 -3.95 0.97 10.85
C ILE A 308 -2.82 0.46 9.98
N VAL A 309 -3.11 0.29 8.69
CA VAL A 309 -2.10 0.00 7.66
C VAL A 309 -2.31 0.94 6.47
N VAL A 310 -1.26 1.65 6.10
CA VAL A 310 -1.20 2.42 4.84
C VAL A 310 -0.37 1.62 3.84
N ASN A 311 -1.03 1.08 2.82
CA ASN A 311 -0.42 0.38 1.70
C ASN A 311 -0.02 1.38 0.61
N VAL A 312 1.28 1.60 0.43
CA VAL A 312 1.81 2.56 -0.55
C VAL A 312 2.03 1.86 -1.88
N LEU A 313 1.42 2.39 -2.94
CA LEU A 313 1.34 1.75 -4.26
C LEU A 313 2.29 2.36 -5.29
N GLY A 314 2.95 3.49 -4.98
CA GLY A 314 3.73 4.24 -5.97
C GLY A 314 2.82 5.08 -6.88
N ASP A 315 3.27 5.45 -8.07
CA ASP A 315 2.40 6.14 -9.05
C ASP A 315 1.73 5.11 -9.97
N LEU A 316 0.46 4.80 -9.67
CA LEU A 316 -0.33 3.84 -10.44
C LEU A 316 -0.55 4.28 -11.89
N ARG A 317 -0.53 5.59 -12.18
CA ARG A 317 -0.72 6.08 -13.56
C ARG A 317 0.53 5.86 -14.42
N SER A 318 1.70 5.93 -13.79
CA SER A 318 2.99 5.75 -14.46
C SER A 318 3.52 4.31 -14.36
N ASP A 319 2.87 3.46 -13.55
CA ASP A 319 3.33 2.11 -13.21
C ASP A 319 4.77 2.13 -12.67
N THR A 320 5.01 3.02 -11.72
CA THR A 320 6.35 3.22 -11.12
C THR A 320 6.28 3.27 -9.61
N PHE A 321 7.17 2.52 -8.96
CA PHE A 321 7.40 2.59 -7.53
C PHE A 321 8.75 3.25 -7.25
N GLU A 322 8.72 4.55 -6.92
CA GLU A 322 9.90 5.33 -6.52
C GLU A 322 9.66 5.90 -5.12
N MET A 323 9.88 5.07 -4.09
CA MET A 323 9.71 5.46 -2.68
C MET A 323 11.03 5.31 -1.92
N SER A 324 11.66 6.43 -1.54
CA SER A 324 12.80 6.40 -0.61
C SER A 324 12.32 6.35 0.84
N ASP A 325 13.23 6.01 1.75
CA ASP A 325 12.92 5.99 3.18
C ASP A 325 12.51 7.38 3.67
N GLU A 326 13.20 8.44 3.21
CA GLU A 326 12.84 9.83 3.54
C GLU A 326 11.47 10.23 2.99
N MET A 327 11.10 9.77 1.79
CA MET A 327 9.78 10.03 1.23
C MET A 327 8.68 9.29 2.00
N LEU A 328 8.97 8.08 2.50
CA LEU A 328 8.04 7.32 3.32
C LEU A 328 7.83 8.00 4.69
N GLU A 329 8.90 8.55 5.28
CA GLU A 329 8.81 9.38 6.48
C GLU A 329 8.00 10.66 6.23
N GLU A 330 8.23 11.36 5.12
CA GLU A 330 7.44 12.53 4.71
C GLU A 330 5.97 12.17 4.53
N LEU A 331 5.65 11.04 3.88
CA LEU A 331 4.29 10.53 3.74
C LEU A 331 3.65 10.21 5.10
N ALA A 332 4.40 9.58 6.02
CA ALA A 332 3.92 9.28 7.36
C ALA A 332 3.57 10.55 8.14
N ASN A 333 4.31 11.64 7.95
CA ASN A 333 4.04 12.93 8.60
C ASN A 333 2.80 13.65 8.06
N LEU A 334 2.28 13.25 6.88
CA LEU A 334 1.02 13.79 6.39
C LEU A 334 -0.17 13.28 7.22
N PHE A 335 -0.03 12.12 7.87
CA PHE A 335 -1.08 11.49 8.64
C PHE A 335 -1.00 11.83 10.14
N ASP A 336 -2.10 12.35 10.69
CA ASP A 336 -2.29 12.48 12.13
C ASP A 336 -2.86 11.18 12.73
N PHE A 337 -1.97 10.24 13.03
CA PHE A 337 -2.35 9.00 13.71
C PHE A 337 -2.90 9.21 15.13
N SER A 338 -2.70 10.39 15.73
CA SER A 338 -3.26 10.69 17.05
C SER A 338 -4.75 11.02 17.00
N ALA A 339 -5.25 11.42 15.84
CA ALA A 339 -6.67 11.69 15.57
C ALA A 339 -7.51 10.41 15.41
N ILE A 340 -6.88 9.23 15.43
CA ILE A 340 -7.52 7.91 15.30
C ILE A 340 -7.38 7.15 16.63
N PRO A 341 -8.52 6.74 17.25
CA PRO A 341 -8.53 6.05 18.54
C PRO A 341 -8.21 4.56 18.47
#